data_AF-A0A9X7ZVX5-F1
#
_entry.id   AF-A0A9X7ZVX5-F1
#
_cell.length_a   1.000
_cell.length_b   1.000
_cell.length_c   1.000
_cell.angle_alpha   90.00
_cell.angle_beta   90.00
_cell.angle_gamma   90.00
#
_symmetry.space_group_name_H-M   'P 1'
#
loop_
_entity.id
_entity.type
_entity.pdbx_description
1 polymer ?
#
loop_
_entity_poly.entity_id
_entity_poly.type
_entity_poly.pdbx_seq_one_letter_code
_entity_poly.pdbx_strand_id
1 'polypeptide(L)'
;VQLVATITDKNTKSYVSNGKVAFKVNDKTVGYGSVSNGKAYYTYDSSKLSAKSYKLSAVFGETSQYLSSKDNALLTINKLNSTISLADKSVLAGNKIQLVATITNKNNNAYISNGKVAFKVNGKTIGYGSVSSGKAYYTYNTAELDTGKYKLTATYGGNNIYSSSTATTKTLTVLKNTFTYTQIRNAAISVRNQFESNKIVSTVTVGSTTMGLQDFLPLMIHMAKNVYQGKSSTPVEYKHYAPISKQTDSMKSVVLSDSQVLNIGNQVLNYYQSNSKAPEYITTSWGKFGYYNIVYTYTKMIDVSTSKYLPSSCKIYNWNTIHPTNVKSRLVVISTDNIFTTSKDKAFVNSIKKILESKGFTVKLLGVGPNTHNAAIWEKSLPDNAIQLSVFGGADAGVIYDVCTRSFMRAKANRLVFFAYHSATAKDITGLDWLERAHDDNYSPSSFKGIAHPDTYLKSHGYDYVYTSNVNTIVDALLKYVSG
;
A
#
# COMPACT_ATOMS: atom_id res chain seq x y z
N VAL A 1 57.84 -6.03 -7.82
CA VAL A 1 58.59 -7.31 -7.71
C VAL A 1 60.06 -7.07 -8.03
N GLN A 2 60.98 -7.72 -7.32
CA GLN A 2 62.41 -7.65 -7.66
C GLN A 2 62.73 -8.71 -8.72
N LEU A 3 63.21 -8.29 -9.88
CA LEU A 3 63.77 -9.17 -10.91
C LEU A 3 65.27 -9.32 -10.66
N VAL A 4 65.77 -10.55 -10.81
CA VAL A 4 67.18 -10.90 -10.60
C VAL A 4 67.65 -11.77 -11.75
N ALA A 5 68.82 -11.47 -12.30
CA ALA A 5 69.52 -12.32 -13.25
C ALA A 5 70.87 -12.70 -12.63
N THR A 6 71.26 -13.97 -12.80
CA THR A 6 72.58 -14.48 -12.41
C THR A 6 73.37 -14.77 -13.68
N ILE A 7 74.59 -14.23 -13.77
CA ILE A 7 75.45 -14.32 -14.95
C ILE A 7 76.72 -15.05 -14.53
N THR A 8 76.95 -16.19 -15.15
CA THR A 8 78.16 -17.00 -14.97
C THR A 8 78.84 -17.24 -16.30
N ASP A 9 80.17 -17.35 -16.24
CA ASP A 9 80.96 -17.85 -17.35
C ASP A 9 80.55 -19.30 -17.65
N LYS A 10 80.28 -19.60 -18.92
CA LYS A 10 79.78 -20.92 -19.35
C LYS A 10 80.79 -22.03 -19.07
N ASN A 11 82.08 -21.74 -19.17
CA ASN A 11 83.18 -22.70 -19.07
C ASN A 11 83.65 -22.82 -17.62
N THR A 12 83.99 -21.72 -16.97
CA THR A 12 84.57 -21.73 -15.61
C THR A 12 83.52 -21.79 -14.51
N LYS A 13 82.25 -21.53 -14.85
CA LYS A 13 81.13 -21.34 -13.90
C LYS A 13 81.33 -20.22 -12.89
N SER A 14 82.36 -19.40 -13.06
CA SER A 14 82.62 -18.24 -12.20
C SER A 14 81.63 -17.11 -12.49
N TYR A 15 81.40 -16.26 -11.49
CA TYR A 15 80.53 -15.10 -11.64
C TYR A 15 81.16 -14.02 -12.51
N VAL A 16 80.38 -13.47 -13.43
CA VAL A 16 80.82 -12.34 -14.26
C VAL A 16 80.82 -11.06 -13.40
N SER A 17 81.89 -10.27 -13.48
CA SER A 17 82.12 -9.12 -12.58
C SER A 17 81.49 -7.82 -13.07
N ASN A 18 81.19 -7.68 -14.36
CA ASN A 18 80.64 -6.47 -14.97
C ASN A 18 79.70 -6.76 -16.16
N GLY A 19 79.11 -5.71 -16.73
CA GLY A 19 78.18 -5.80 -17.86
C GLY A 19 76.77 -5.33 -17.51
N LYS A 20 75.83 -5.47 -18.45
CA LYS A 20 74.48 -4.93 -18.32
C LYS A 20 73.46 -5.96 -18.76
N VAL A 21 72.40 -6.13 -17.97
CA VAL A 21 71.26 -6.98 -18.29
C VAL A 21 70.05 -6.13 -18.60
N ALA A 22 69.38 -6.43 -19.73
CA ALA A 22 68.06 -5.91 -20.04
C ALA A 22 66.99 -6.89 -19.53
N PHE A 23 66.12 -6.44 -18.64
CA PHE A 23 64.95 -7.20 -18.20
C PHE A 23 63.76 -6.88 -19.10
N LYS A 24 63.07 -7.91 -19.58
CA LYS A 24 61.94 -7.79 -20.50
C LYS A 24 60.71 -8.53 -19.99
N VAL A 25 59.55 -7.89 -20.08
CA VAL A 25 58.23 -8.50 -19.82
C VAL A 25 57.43 -8.50 -21.12
N ASN A 26 56.97 -9.68 -21.56
CA ASN A 26 56.38 -9.92 -22.89
C ASN A 26 57.24 -9.31 -24.02
N ASP A 27 58.53 -9.63 -24.00
CA ASP A 27 59.54 -9.18 -24.96
C ASP A 27 59.82 -7.67 -25.02
N LYS A 28 59.10 -6.83 -24.24
CA LYS A 28 59.38 -5.41 -24.08
C LYS A 28 60.34 -5.16 -22.93
N THR A 29 61.43 -4.42 -23.18
CA THR A 29 62.37 -4.00 -22.12
C THR A 29 61.64 -3.12 -21.11
N VAL A 30 61.65 -3.55 -19.85
CA VAL A 30 61.06 -2.80 -18.72
C VAL A 30 62.13 -2.04 -17.95
N GLY A 31 63.38 -2.49 -18.00
CA GLY A 31 64.49 -1.81 -17.36
C GLY A 31 65.80 -2.56 -17.52
N TYR A 32 66.84 -2.01 -16.88
CA TYR A 32 68.19 -2.56 -16.92
C TYR A 32 68.76 -2.71 -15.51
N GLY A 33 69.65 -3.68 -15.35
CA GLY A 33 70.50 -3.81 -14.17
C GLY A 33 71.96 -3.97 -14.57
N SER A 34 72.86 -3.30 -13.87
CA SER A 34 74.31 -3.56 -14.01
C SER A 34 74.67 -4.85 -13.28
N VAL A 35 75.59 -5.62 -13.84
CA VAL A 35 76.11 -6.83 -13.21
C VAL A 35 77.15 -6.42 -12.17
N SER A 36 76.98 -6.91 -10.96
CA SER A 36 77.95 -6.83 -9.87
C SER A 36 77.96 -8.16 -9.13
N ASN A 37 79.15 -8.75 -8.94
CA ASN A 37 79.33 -10.08 -8.33
C ASN A 37 78.40 -11.15 -8.95
N GLY A 38 78.33 -11.19 -10.28
CA GLY A 38 77.53 -12.17 -11.02
C GLY A 38 76.02 -11.94 -11.01
N LYS A 39 75.51 -10.84 -10.45
CA LYS A 39 74.07 -10.58 -10.40
C LYS A 39 73.70 -9.20 -10.91
N ALA A 40 72.56 -9.11 -11.57
CA ALA A 40 71.89 -7.86 -11.94
C ALA A 40 70.48 -7.83 -11.34
N TYR A 41 70.05 -6.66 -10.89
CA TYR A 41 68.77 -6.47 -10.21
C TYR A 41 67.95 -5.37 -10.90
N TYR A 42 66.63 -5.53 -10.96
CA TYR A 42 65.70 -4.48 -11.38
C TYR A 42 64.36 -4.59 -10.66
N THR A 43 63.87 -3.49 -10.08
CA THR A 43 62.57 -3.46 -9.39
C THR A 43 61.48 -3.09 -10.38
N TYR A 44 60.60 -4.05 -10.67
CA TYR A 44 59.51 -3.88 -11.60
C TYR A 44 58.19 -3.59 -10.87
N ASP A 45 57.52 -2.49 -11.23
CA ASP A 45 56.18 -2.18 -10.74
C ASP A 45 55.14 -3.03 -11.49
N SER A 46 54.60 -4.02 -10.78
CA SER A 46 53.58 -4.92 -11.28
C SER A 46 52.15 -4.49 -10.95
N SER A 47 51.95 -3.30 -10.33
CA SER A 47 50.65 -2.84 -9.83
C SER A 47 49.57 -2.72 -10.92
N LYS A 48 49.96 -2.50 -12.17
CA LYS A 48 49.06 -2.35 -13.33
C LYS A 48 48.83 -3.65 -14.12
N LEU A 49 49.46 -4.75 -13.72
CA LEU A 49 49.30 -6.02 -14.44
C LEU A 49 48.05 -6.76 -13.98
N SER A 50 47.27 -7.29 -14.94
CA SER A 50 46.18 -8.22 -14.64
C SER A 50 46.75 -9.57 -14.18
N ALA A 51 45.98 -10.29 -13.36
CA ALA A 51 46.39 -11.63 -12.90
C ALA A 51 46.45 -12.64 -14.06
N LYS A 52 47.68 -13.01 -14.46
CA LYS A 52 48.03 -14.05 -15.42
C LYS A 52 49.55 -14.24 -15.44
N SER A 53 50.03 -15.18 -16.25
CA SER A 53 51.45 -15.36 -16.53
C SER A 53 51.91 -14.43 -17.65
N TYR A 54 53.06 -13.79 -17.44
CA TYR A 54 53.76 -12.97 -18.42
C TYR A 54 55.10 -13.61 -18.74
N LYS A 55 55.52 -13.55 -20.00
CA LYS A 55 56.86 -13.98 -20.39
C LYS A 55 57.86 -13.02 -19.77
N LEU A 56 58.81 -13.54 -19.01
CA LEU A 56 59.92 -12.80 -18.45
C LEU A 56 61.19 -13.25 -19.16
N SER A 57 62.07 -12.31 -19.52
CA SER A 57 63.40 -12.67 -19.97
C SER A 57 64.44 -11.68 -19.48
N ALA A 58 65.66 -12.19 -19.29
CA ALA A 58 66.84 -11.40 -18.99
C ALA A 58 67.82 -11.59 -20.16
N VAL A 59 68.30 -10.49 -20.72
CA VAL A 59 69.27 -10.49 -21.82
C VAL A 59 70.55 -9.82 -21.33
N PHE A 60 71.61 -10.59 -21.15
CA PHE A 60 72.94 -10.04 -20.90
C PHE A 60 73.50 -9.49 -22.22
N GLY A 61 73.86 -8.21 -22.23
CA GLY A 61 74.45 -7.56 -23.39
C GLY A 61 75.87 -8.06 -23.65
N GLU A 62 76.26 -8.07 -24.92
CA GLU A 62 77.62 -8.41 -25.32
C GLU A 62 78.65 -7.43 -24.71
N THR A 63 79.79 -7.96 -24.32
CA THR A 63 80.95 -7.21 -23.83
C THR A 63 82.20 -7.61 -24.62
N SER A 64 83.34 -6.97 -24.37
CA SER A 64 84.61 -7.38 -24.99
C SER A 64 85.07 -8.80 -24.64
N GLN A 65 84.54 -9.39 -23.56
CA GLN A 65 84.93 -10.72 -23.07
C GLN A 65 83.83 -11.78 -23.26
N TYR A 66 82.56 -11.37 -23.38
CA TYR A 66 81.41 -12.27 -23.33
C TYR A 66 80.39 -11.94 -24.42
N LEU A 67 79.98 -12.96 -25.18
CA LEU A 67 78.84 -12.86 -26.11
C LEU A 67 77.52 -12.62 -25.37
N SER A 68 76.54 -12.03 -26.05
CA SER A 68 75.20 -11.88 -25.50
C SER A 68 74.55 -13.24 -25.19
N SER A 69 73.80 -13.29 -24.10
CA SER A 69 73.02 -14.48 -23.71
C SER A 69 71.64 -14.08 -23.19
N LYS A 70 70.70 -15.04 -23.26
CA LYS A 70 69.31 -14.84 -22.86
C LYS A 70 68.82 -16.03 -22.05
N ASP A 71 68.10 -15.74 -20.97
CA ASP A 71 67.30 -16.71 -20.25
C ASP A 71 65.83 -16.28 -20.19
N ASN A 72 64.92 -17.25 -20.08
CA ASN A 72 63.48 -17.03 -20.04
C ASN A 72 62.87 -17.63 -18.78
N ALA A 73 61.89 -16.93 -18.22
CA ALA A 73 61.10 -17.35 -17.07
C ALA A 73 59.66 -16.88 -17.23
N LEU A 74 58.83 -17.16 -16.21
CA LEU A 74 57.47 -16.64 -16.13
C LEU A 74 57.33 -15.70 -14.93
N LEU A 75 56.71 -14.55 -15.14
CA LEU A 75 56.20 -13.68 -14.09
C LEU A 75 54.70 -13.98 -13.91
N THR A 76 54.33 -14.65 -12.82
CA THR A 76 52.93 -14.97 -12.51
C THR A 76 52.35 -13.91 -11.58
N ILE A 77 51.31 -13.21 -12.03
CA ILE A 77 50.54 -12.29 -11.20
C ILE A 77 49.29 -13.02 -10.68
N ASN A 78 49.16 -13.13 -9.37
CA ASN A 78 48.01 -13.78 -8.72
C ASN A 78 46.89 -12.77 -8.44
N LYS A 79 45.64 -13.23 -8.44
CA LYS A 79 44.50 -12.40 -8.00
C LYS A 79 44.55 -12.17 -6.50
N LEU A 80 44.12 -10.98 -6.09
CA LEU A 80 43.88 -10.64 -4.69
C LEU A 80 42.59 -11.29 -4.19
N ASN A 81 42.51 -11.55 -2.89
CA ASN A 81 41.31 -12.07 -2.28
C ASN A 81 40.29 -10.94 -2.03
N SER A 82 39.03 -11.20 -2.35
CA SER A 82 37.91 -10.33 -2.00
C SER A 82 37.14 -10.88 -0.80
N THR A 83 36.42 -10.01 -0.11
CA THR A 83 35.42 -10.33 0.90
C THR A 83 34.09 -9.70 0.50
N ILE A 84 33.00 -10.42 0.70
CA ILE A 84 31.64 -9.94 0.44
C ILE A 84 30.80 -10.14 1.69
N SER A 85 29.95 -9.16 2.02
CA SER A 85 29.01 -9.24 3.14
C SER A 85 27.58 -8.91 2.71
N LEU A 86 26.63 -9.50 3.43
CA LEU A 86 25.18 -9.31 3.33
C LEU A 86 24.61 -9.07 4.72
N ALA A 87 23.43 -8.45 4.77
CA ALA A 87 22.63 -8.33 5.98
C ALA A 87 21.35 -9.19 5.87
N ASP A 88 20.79 -9.57 7.01
CA ASP A 88 19.44 -10.13 7.07
C ASP A 88 18.42 -9.09 6.59
N LYS A 89 17.34 -9.57 5.99
CA LYS A 89 16.30 -8.72 5.39
C LYS A 89 14.92 -9.26 5.74
N SER A 90 13.97 -8.35 5.93
CA SER A 90 12.56 -8.68 6.14
C SER A 90 11.68 -7.85 5.21
N VAL A 91 10.64 -8.45 4.66
CA VAL A 91 9.70 -7.80 3.73
C VAL A 91 8.30 -8.39 3.92
N LEU A 92 7.25 -7.57 3.74
CA LEU A 92 5.89 -8.09 3.69
C LEU A 92 5.67 -8.88 2.39
N ALA A 93 4.91 -9.97 2.46
CA ALA A 93 4.55 -10.78 1.30
C ALA A 93 3.95 -9.91 0.18
N GLY A 94 4.39 -10.15 -1.07
CA GLY A 94 3.99 -9.35 -2.22
C GLY A 94 4.78 -8.07 -2.45
N ASN A 95 5.54 -7.57 -1.46
CA ASN A 95 6.34 -6.36 -1.63
C ASN A 95 7.71 -6.64 -2.28
N LYS A 96 8.27 -5.63 -2.96
CA LYS A 96 9.66 -5.68 -3.44
C LYS A 96 10.63 -5.30 -2.31
N ILE A 97 11.84 -5.86 -2.33
CA ILE A 97 12.91 -5.54 -1.38
C ILE A 97 14.24 -5.29 -2.09
N GLN A 98 14.98 -4.28 -1.64
CA GLN A 98 16.34 -4.02 -2.11
C GLN A 98 17.36 -4.85 -1.31
N LEU A 99 18.09 -5.69 -2.02
CA LEU A 99 19.25 -6.44 -1.55
C LEU A 99 20.51 -5.64 -1.85
N VAL A 100 21.43 -5.62 -0.88
CA VAL A 100 22.69 -4.87 -0.98
C VAL A 100 23.80 -5.77 -0.49
N ALA A 101 24.81 -5.97 -1.34
CA ALA A 101 26.05 -6.63 -0.96
C ALA A 101 27.18 -5.60 -0.90
N THR A 102 28.07 -5.73 0.08
CA THR A 102 29.28 -4.92 0.20
C THR A 102 30.51 -5.76 -0.13
N ILE A 103 31.40 -5.26 -0.98
CA ILE A 103 32.57 -5.96 -1.51
C ILE A 103 33.83 -5.18 -1.17
N THR A 104 34.77 -5.84 -0.49
CA THR A 104 36.05 -5.25 -0.06
C THR A 104 37.23 -6.13 -0.43
N ASN A 105 38.41 -5.53 -0.48
CA ASN A 105 39.69 -6.23 -0.55
C ASN A 105 40.00 -6.85 0.81
N LYS A 106 40.27 -8.15 0.86
CA LYS A 106 40.52 -8.89 2.10
C LYS A 106 41.75 -8.38 2.87
N ASN A 107 42.73 -7.80 2.18
CA ASN A 107 44.01 -7.45 2.79
C ASN A 107 44.01 -6.09 3.48
N ASN A 108 43.17 -5.14 3.01
CA ASN A 108 43.20 -3.76 3.50
C ASN A 108 41.80 -3.14 3.69
N ASN A 109 40.73 -3.94 3.52
CA ASN A 109 39.33 -3.52 3.63
C ASN A 109 38.89 -2.40 2.67
N ALA A 110 39.70 -2.04 1.67
CA ALA A 110 39.33 -1.05 0.67
C ALA A 110 38.15 -1.55 -0.18
N TYR A 111 37.27 -0.64 -0.57
CA TYR A 111 36.13 -0.96 -1.42
C TYR A 111 36.56 -1.34 -2.84
N ILE A 112 35.96 -2.42 -3.35
CA ILE A 112 36.14 -2.84 -4.74
C ILE A 112 35.08 -2.14 -5.59
N SER A 113 35.49 -1.48 -6.67
CA SER A 113 34.63 -0.56 -7.44
C SER A 113 34.06 -1.14 -8.73
N ASN A 114 34.31 -2.42 -9.05
CA ASN A 114 33.82 -3.06 -10.27
C ASN A 114 33.60 -4.57 -10.09
N GLY A 115 33.00 -5.20 -11.11
CA GLY A 115 32.61 -6.61 -11.11
C GLY A 115 31.11 -6.80 -10.88
N LYS A 116 30.67 -8.05 -10.72
CA LYS A 116 29.24 -8.42 -10.67
C LYS A 116 28.95 -9.35 -9.49
N VAL A 117 27.83 -9.14 -8.83
CA VAL A 117 27.32 -9.98 -7.74
C VAL A 117 26.07 -10.71 -8.22
N ALA A 118 26.01 -12.01 -7.99
CA ALA A 118 24.80 -12.82 -8.12
C ALA A 118 24.12 -12.96 -6.76
N PHE A 119 22.86 -12.54 -6.65
CA PHE A 119 22.05 -12.74 -5.45
C PHE A 119 21.23 -14.02 -5.59
N LYS A 120 21.12 -14.78 -4.50
CA LYS A 120 20.44 -16.09 -4.50
C LYS A 120 19.49 -16.24 -3.33
N VAL A 121 18.35 -16.88 -3.58
CA VAL A 121 17.37 -17.29 -2.58
C VAL A 121 17.23 -18.81 -2.65
N ASN A 122 17.44 -19.50 -1.52
CA ASN A 122 17.50 -20.97 -1.44
C ASN A 122 18.41 -21.61 -2.50
N GLY A 123 19.53 -20.95 -2.82
CA GLY A 123 20.51 -21.42 -3.81
C GLY A 123 20.20 -21.07 -5.27
N LYS A 124 18.96 -20.67 -5.61
CA LYS A 124 18.57 -20.21 -6.95
C LYS A 124 18.98 -18.75 -7.15
N THR A 125 19.65 -18.44 -8.26
CA THR A 125 19.95 -17.05 -8.64
C THR A 125 18.66 -16.30 -8.96
N ILE A 126 18.42 -15.22 -8.22
CA ILE A 126 17.25 -14.35 -8.41
C ILE A 126 17.57 -13.12 -9.25
N GLY A 127 18.85 -12.77 -9.38
CA GLY A 127 19.31 -11.65 -10.21
C GLY A 127 20.72 -11.22 -9.88
N TYR A 128 21.13 -10.09 -10.46
CA TYR A 128 22.49 -9.59 -10.39
C TYR A 128 22.55 -8.10 -10.07
N GLY A 129 23.63 -7.68 -9.40
CA GLY A 129 24.00 -6.27 -9.23
C GLY A 129 25.42 -6.02 -9.71
N SER A 130 25.63 -4.92 -10.42
CA SER A 130 26.98 -4.43 -10.74
C SER A 130 27.58 -3.76 -9.50
N VAL A 131 28.87 -3.99 -9.25
CA VAL A 131 29.58 -3.37 -8.15
C VAL A 131 29.97 -1.94 -8.54
N SER A 132 29.62 -0.97 -7.71
CA SER A 132 30.08 0.41 -7.78
C SER A 132 30.33 0.91 -6.35
N SER A 133 31.46 1.59 -6.13
CA SER A 133 31.85 2.11 -4.81
C SER A 133 31.71 1.11 -3.67
N GLY A 134 32.14 -0.14 -3.88
CA GLY A 134 32.08 -1.20 -2.86
C GLY A 134 30.73 -1.85 -2.69
N LYS A 135 29.70 -1.50 -3.46
CA LYS A 135 28.34 -2.02 -3.27
C LYS A 135 27.73 -2.54 -4.57
N ALA A 136 26.94 -3.60 -4.45
CA ALA A 136 26.06 -4.09 -5.51
C ALA A 136 24.61 -4.13 -5.01
N TYR A 137 23.69 -3.67 -5.84
CA TYR A 137 22.26 -3.55 -5.51
C TYR A 137 21.42 -4.44 -6.42
N TYR A 138 20.37 -5.06 -5.87
CA TYR A 138 19.37 -5.77 -6.63
C TYR A 138 17.98 -5.66 -5.98
N THR A 139 16.97 -5.27 -6.73
CA THR A 139 15.58 -5.20 -6.25
C THR A 139 14.87 -6.52 -6.58
N TYR A 140 14.48 -7.26 -5.54
CA TYR A 140 13.83 -8.56 -5.67
C TYR A 140 12.32 -8.44 -5.44
N ASN A 141 11.52 -9.06 -6.31
CA ASN A 141 10.08 -9.19 -6.15
C ASN A 141 9.76 -10.46 -5.35
N THR A 142 9.05 -10.34 -4.24
CA THR A 142 8.70 -11.49 -3.38
C THR A 142 7.27 -12.00 -3.58
N ALA A 143 6.58 -11.58 -4.64
CA ALA A 143 5.20 -12.00 -4.92
C ALA A 143 5.00 -13.52 -5.06
N GLU A 144 6.04 -14.26 -5.47
CA GLU A 144 5.99 -15.72 -5.63
C GLU A 144 6.46 -16.48 -4.37
N LEU A 145 6.81 -15.78 -3.30
CA LEU A 145 7.26 -16.40 -2.06
C LEU A 145 6.13 -16.46 -1.03
N ASP A 146 5.92 -17.65 -0.47
CA ASP A 146 5.12 -17.82 0.72
C ASP A 146 5.77 -17.14 1.93
N THR A 147 4.98 -16.84 2.95
CA THR A 147 5.49 -16.27 4.19
C THR A 147 6.40 -17.29 4.89
N GLY A 148 7.57 -16.87 5.34
CA GLY A 148 8.56 -17.77 5.90
C GLY A 148 9.97 -17.20 5.89
N LYS A 149 10.94 -18.06 6.19
CA LYS A 149 12.37 -17.72 6.18
C LYS A 149 13.07 -18.44 5.03
N TYR A 150 13.87 -17.69 4.28
CA TYR A 150 14.60 -18.16 3.11
C TYR A 150 16.10 -17.93 3.28
N LYS A 151 16.92 -18.87 2.79
CA LYS A 151 18.38 -18.70 2.75
C LYS A 151 18.73 -17.65 1.71
N LEU A 152 19.37 -16.57 2.14
CA LEU A 152 19.86 -15.48 1.29
C LEU A 152 21.39 -15.58 1.19
N THR A 153 21.90 -15.70 -0.03
CA THR A 153 23.35 -15.67 -0.29
C THR A 153 23.66 -14.72 -1.44
N ALA A 154 24.92 -14.29 -1.52
CA ALA A 154 25.44 -13.54 -2.64
C ALA A 154 26.85 -14.00 -2.98
N THR A 155 27.16 -14.04 -4.27
CA THR A 155 28.48 -14.41 -4.79
C THR A 155 29.00 -13.28 -5.67
N TYR A 156 30.13 -12.71 -5.29
CA TYR A 156 30.90 -11.83 -6.16
C TYR A 156 31.69 -12.67 -7.17
N GLY A 157 31.50 -12.42 -8.47
CA GLY A 157 32.12 -13.20 -9.54
C GLY A 157 33.63 -12.98 -9.72
N GLY A 158 34.23 -12.03 -8.99
CA GLY A 158 35.60 -11.60 -9.23
C GLY A 158 35.71 -10.63 -10.42
N ASN A 159 36.96 -10.23 -10.70
CA ASN A 159 37.33 -9.43 -11.86
C ASN A 159 38.79 -9.75 -12.26
N ASN A 160 39.45 -8.90 -13.07
CA ASN A 160 40.84 -9.10 -13.51
C ASN A 160 41.90 -8.99 -12.40
N ILE A 161 41.53 -8.46 -11.23
CA ILE A 161 42.40 -8.20 -10.07
C ILE A 161 42.02 -9.10 -8.88
N TYR A 162 40.73 -9.34 -8.66
CA TYR A 162 40.20 -10.00 -7.47
C TYR A 162 39.54 -11.33 -7.81
N SER A 163 39.80 -12.34 -6.97
CA SER A 163 39.12 -13.64 -7.02
C SER A 163 37.66 -13.51 -6.60
N SER A 164 36.82 -14.46 -7.06
CA SER A 164 35.43 -14.58 -6.60
C SER A 164 35.36 -14.85 -5.10
N SER A 165 34.29 -14.41 -4.46
CA SER A 165 33.99 -14.69 -3.05
C SER A 165 32.49 -14.85 -2.84
N THR A 166 32.11 -15.62 -1.82
CA THR A 166 30.71 -15.86 -1.44
C THR A 166 30.49 -15.38 -0.02
N ALA A 167 29.37 -14.67 0.19
CA ALA A 167 29.02 -14.15 1.51
C ALA A 167 28.57 -15.29 2.42
N THR A 168 28.71 -15.08 3.73
CA THR A 168 28.05 -15.96 4.70
C THR A 168 26.53 -15.92 4.49
N THR A 169 25.87 -17.06 4.69
CA THR A 169 24.42 -17.18 4.52
C THR A 169 23.69 -16.27 5.50
N LYS A 170 22.76 -15.49 4.96
CA LYS A 170 21.82 -14.64 5.69
C LYS A 170 20.39 -15.13 5.49
N THR A 171 19.45 -14.47 6.13
CA THR A 171 18.03 -14.80 6.08
C THR A 171 17.24 -13.69 5.39
N LEU A 172 16.40 -14.07 4.42
CA LEU A 172 15.30 -13.26 3.95
C LEU A 172 14.02 -13.74 4.64
N THR A 173 13.38 -12.89 5.43
CA THR A 173 12.11 -13.17 6.10
C THR A 173 10.96 -12.52 5.34
N VAL A 174 10.05 -13.33 4.80
CA VAL A 174 8.81 -12.87 4.18
C VAL A 174 7.72 -12.92 5.26
N LEU A 175 7.26 -11.74 5.67
CA LEU A 175 6.28 -11.52 6.73
C LEU A 175 4.87 -11.52 6.15
N LYS A 176 3.90 -12.01 6.93
CA LYS A 176 2.48 -11.86 6.61
C LYS A 176 2.11 -10.38 6.56
N ASN A 177 1.38 -9.97 5.53
CA ASN A 177 0.68 -8.70 5.57
C ASN A 177 -0.62 -8.90 6.35
N THR A 178 -0.81 -8.18 7.45
CA THR A 178 -1.98 -8.34 8.33
C THR A 178 -2.57 -7.00 8.72
N PHE A 179 -3.87 -7.01 9.03
CA PHE A 179 -4.61 -5.83 9.45
C PHE A 179 -5.26 -6.04 10.82
N THR A 180 -5.21 -5.00 11.64
CA THR A 180 -5.80 -4.99 12.98
C THR A 180 -7.31 -4.72 12.91
N TYR A 181 -8.01 -4.99 14.02
CA TYR A 181 -9.42 -4.63 14.21
C TYR A 181 -9.69 -3.17 13.86
N THR A 182 -8.90 -2.24 14.39
CA THR A 182 -9.09 -0.79 14.17
C THR A 182 -8.95 -0.40 12.71
N GLN A 183 -7.95 -0.97 12.01
CA GLN A 183 -7.75 -0.68 10.58
C GLN A 183 -8.92 -1.19 9.72
N ILE A 184 -9.36 -2.43 9.97
CA ILE A 184 -10.50 -3.02 9.25
C ILE A 184 -11.79 -2.27 9.57
N ARG A 185 -12.00 -1.86 10.83
CA ARG A 185 -13.18 -1.10 11.21
C ARG A 185 -13.25 0.28 10.57
N ASN A 186 -12.15 1.02 10.55
CA ASN A 186 -12.12 2.34 9.91
C ASN A 186 -12.38 2.24 8.39
N ALA A 187 -11.83 1.21 7.73
CA ALA A 187 -12.11 0.92 6.34
C ALA A 187 -13.59 0.55 6.10
N ALA A 188 -14.18 -0.27 6.97
CA ALA A 188 -15.59 -0.67 6.90
C ALA A 188 -16.52 0.55 7.02
N ILE A 189 -16.20 1.46 7.94
CA ILE A 189 -16.90 2.75 8.10
C ILE A 189 -16.86 3.54 6.80
N SER A 190 -15.68 3.69 6.20
CA SER A 190 -15.52 4.42 4.95
C SER A 190 -16.38 3.84 3.82
N VAL A 191 -16.33 2.52 3.61
CA VAL A 191 -17.13 1.85 2.56
C VAL A 191 -18.62 1.97 2.84
N ARG A 192 -19.05 1.81 4.10
CA ARG A 192 -20.45 1.99 4.50
C ARG A 192 -20.95 3.39 4.15
N ASN A 193 -20.18 4.43 4.48
CA ASN A 193 -20.54 5.81 4.22
C ASN A 193 -20.63 6.11 2.71
N GLN A 194 -19.76 5.51 1.89
CA GLN A 194 -19.86 5.62 0.43
C GLN A 194 -21.14 4.94 -0.09
N PHE A 195 -21.42 3.71 0.31
CA PHE A 195 -22.66 3.04 -0.08
C PHE A 195 -23.89 3.83 0.39
N GLU A 196 -23.94 4.27 1.65
CA GLU A 196 -25.07 5.04 2.17
C GLU A 196 -25.20 6.47 1.60
N SER A 197 -24.21 6.95 0.82
CA SER A 197 -24.31 8.15 -0.02
C SER A 197 -24.59 7.83 -1.50
N ASN A 198 -25.05 6.60 -1.78
CA ASN A 198 -25.33 6.05 -3.10
C ASN A 198 -24.09 5.90 -4.03
N LYS A 199 -22.88 5.93 -3.47
CA LYS A 199 -21.61 5.79 -4.20
C LYS A 199 -21.08 4.37 -4.11
N ILE A 200 -21.18 3.61 -5.20
CA ILE A 200 -20.67 2.24 -5.25
C ILE A 200 -19.19 2.24 -5.61
N VAL A 201 -18.34 2.00 -4.61
CA VAL A 201 -16.88 1.93 -4.77
C VAL A 201 -16.40 0.51 -5.07
N SER A 202 -15.25 0.38 -5.71
CA SER A 202 -14.58 -0.91 -5.97
C SER A 202 -13.33 -1.14 -5.12
N THR A 203 -12.84 -0.10 -4.44
CA THR A 203 -11.61 -0.12 -3.63
C THR A 203 -11.80 0.52 -2.27
N VAL A 204 -10.90 0.20 -1.34
CA VAL A 204 -10.84 0.78 0.01
C VAL A 204 -9.39 0.86 0.50
N THR A 205 -9.10 1.84 1.34
CA THR A 205 -7.81 1.96 2.04
C THR A 205 -7.92 1.37 3.45
N VAL A 206 -7.10 0.36 3.75
CA VAL A 206 -6.98 -0.28 5.06
C VAL A 206 -5.60 0.01 5.62
N GLY A 207 -5.52 0.81 6.69
CA GLY A 207 -4.23 1.37 7.14
C GLY A 207 -3.62 2.25 6.04
N SER A 208 -2.46 1.85 5.52
CA SER A 208 -1.79 2.52 4.38
C SER A 208 -1.96 1.79 3.05
N THR A 209 -2.67 0.66 3.02
CA THR A 209 -2.80 -0.18 1.81
C THR A 209 -4.14 0.05 1.14
N THR A 210 -4.12 0.45 -0.13
CA THR A 210 -5.33 0.44 -0.99
C THR A 210 -5.52 -0.94 -1.58
N MET A 211 -6.73 -1.50 -1.48
CA MET A 211 -7.08 -2.82 -2.02
C MET A 211 -8.47 -2.81 -2.64
N GLY A 212 -8.78 -3.82 -3.46
CA GLY A 212 -10.13 -4.01 -3.97
C GLY A 212 -11.08 -4.53 -2.89
N LEU A 213 -12.38 -4.27 -3.03
CA LEU A 213 -13.38 -4.80 -2.10
C LEU A 213 -13.39 -6.34 -2.06
N GLN A 214 -12.93 -7.00 -3.12
CA GLN A 214 -12.83 -8.46 -3.18
C GLN A 214 -11.77 -8.98 -2.20
N ASP A 215 -10.74 -8.19 -1.93
CA ASP A 215 -9.71 -8.51 -0.94
C ASP A 215 -10.18 -8.11 0.46
N PHE A 216 -10.94 -7.02 0.56
CA PHE A 216 -11.44 -6.51 1.84
C PHE A 216 -12.58 -7.36 2.45
N LEU A 217 -13.44 -7.97 1.63
CA LEU A 217 -14.56 -8.77 2.12
C LEU A 217 -14.10 -9.93 3.03
N PRO A 218 -13.14 -10.79 2.64
CA PRO A 218 -12.57 -11.79 3.54
C PRO A 218 -12.00 -11.21 4.84
N LEU A 219 -11.35 -10.04 4.78
CA LEU A 219 -10.82 -9.37 5.98
C LEU A 219 -11.94 -9.05 6.98
N MET A 220 -13.04 -8.49 6.49
CA MET A 220 -14.20 -8.19 7.34
C MET A 220 -14.87 -9.46 7.89
N ILE A 221 -15.01 -10.52 7.09
CA ILE A 221 -15.61 -11.79 7.55
C ILE A 221 -14.76 -12.41 8.66
N HIS A 222 -13.45 -12.52 8.45
CA HIS A 222 -12.52 -13.04 9.46
C HIS A 222 -12.52 -12.17 10.72
N MET A 223 -12.55 -10.84 10.58
CA MET A 223 -12.61 -9.95 11.74
C MET A 223 -13.93 -10.10 12.52
N ALA A 224 -15.07 -10.24 11.83
CA ALA A 224 -16.35 -10.49 12.49
C ALA A 224 -16.31 -11.79 13.31
N LYS A 225 -15.72 -12.87 12.75
CA LYS A 225 -15.49 -14.13 13.46
C LYS A 225 -14.56 -13.94 14.66
N ASN A 226 -13.46 -13.20 14.50
CA ASN A 226 -12.53 -12.92 15.59
C ASN A 226 -13.21 -12.16 16.72
N VAL A 227 -14.00 -11.12 16.42
CA VAL A 227 -14.75 -10.36 17.44
C VAL A 227 -15.75 -11.27 18.16
N TYR A 228 -16.54 -12.05 17.42
CA TYR A 228 -17.51 -12.99 18.00
C TYR A 228 -16.87 -14.00 18.96
N GLN A 229 -15.64 -14.43 18.67
CA GLN A 229 -14.88 -15.39 19.48
C GLN A 229 -14.04 -14.74 20.59
N GLY A 230 -14.13 -13.42 20.79
CA GLY A 230 -13.30 -12.69 21.77
C GLY A 230 -11.82 -12.60 21.39
N LYS A 231 -11.49 -12.73 20.10
CA LYS A 231 -10.13 -12.79 19.53
C LYS A 231 -9.81 -11.60 18.62
N SER A 232 -10.46 -10.45 18.78
CA SER A 232 -10.26 -9.26 17.94
C SER A 232 -8.83 -8.70 17.91
N SER A 233 -7.99 -9.04 18.90
CA SER A 233 -6.57 -8.72 18.92
C SER A 233 -5.75 -9.52 17.89
N THR A 234 -6.28 -10.63 17.39
CA THR A 234 -5.65 -11.43 16.32
C THR A 234 -5.76 -10.68 14.99
N PRO A 235 -4.65 -10.22 14.41
CA PRO A 235 -4.66 -9.57 13.11
C PRO A 235 -5.11 -10.54 12.02
N VAL A 236 -5.78 -10.01 10.99
CA VAL A 236 -6.25 -10.81 9.87
C VAL A 236 -5.29 -10.68 8.70
N GLU A 237 -4.88 -11.81 8.15
CA GLU A 237 -3.96 -11.90 7.02
C GLU A 237 -4.62 -11.41 5.71
N TYR A 238 -3.89 -10.60 4.97
CA TYR A 238 -4.25 -10.12 3.65
C TYR A 238 -3.93 -11.16 2.58
N LYS A 239 -4.87 -11.35 1.66
CA LYS A 239 -4.71 -12.15 0.45
C LYS A 239 -5.37 -11.43 -0.72
N HIS A 240 -4.77 -11.56 -1.89
CA HIS A 240 -5.31 -11.02 -3.12
C HIS A 240 -6.24 -12.04 -3.81
N TYR A 241 -7.35 -11.55 -4.33
CA TYR A 241 -8.37 -12.31 -5.04
C TYR A 241 -8.79 -11.58 -6.32
N ALA A 242 -9.20 -12.36 -7.32
CA ALA A 242 -9.75 -11.79 -8.55
C ALA A 242 -11.09 -11.06 -8.26
N PRO A 243 -11.35 -9.90 -8.90
CA PRO A 243 -12.60 -9.16 -8.73
C PRO A 243 -13.78 -9.88 -9.42
N ILE A 244 -15.00 -9.54 -9.00
CA ILE A 244 -16.22 -9.96 -9.72
C ILE A 244 -16.33 -9.29 -11.10
N SER A 245 -17.02 -9.95 -12.03
CA SER A 245 -17.36 -9.40 -13.35
C SER A 245 -18.72 -8.68 -13.34
N LYS A 246 -19.66 -9.18 -12.53
CA LYS A 246 -20.97 -8.59 -12.26
C LYS A 246 -21.45 -9.07 -10.89
N GLN A 247 -22.50 -8.46 -10.36
CA GLN A 247 -23.24 -9.00 -9.23
C GLN A 247 -24.64 -9.42 -9.65
N THR A 248 -25.28 -10.28 -8.86
CA THR A 248 -26.72 -10.54 -8.97
C THR A 248 -27.32 -10.58 -7.58
N ASP A 249 -28.24 -9.66 -7.29
CA ASP A 249 -28.94 -9.61 -6.01
C ASP A 249 -30.44 -9.74 -6.22
N SER A 250 -31.05 -10.70 -5.52
CA SER A 250 -32.49 -10.89 -5.47
C SER A 250 -32.97 -11.07 -4.03
N MET A 251 -32.22 -10.53 -3.06
CA MET A 251 -32.55 -10.69 -1.64
C MET A 251 -33.86 -10.01 -1.31
N LYS A 252 -34.68 -10.67 -0.49
CA LYS A 252 -35.76 -9.99 0.24
C LYS A 252 -35.18 -9.29 1.47
N SER A 253 -35.88 -8.26 1.97
CA SER A 253 -35.48 -7.65 3.24
C SER A 253 -35.71 -8.63 4.38
N VAL A 254 -34.68 -8.82 5.20
CA VAL A 254 -34.68 -9.78 6.31
C VAL A 254 -33.75 -9.27 7.42
N VAL A 255 -34.07 -9.58 8.67
CA VAL A 255 -33.15 -9.35 9.80
C VAL A 255 -32.44 -10.67 10.09
N LEU A 256 -31.12 -10.68 9.91
CA LEU A 256 -30.28 -11.85 10.19
C LEU A 256 -29.73 -11.75 11.61
N SER A 257 -29.65 -12.87 12.34
CA SER A 257 -28.84 -12.97 13.56
C SER A 257 -27.34 -12.92 13.25
N ASP A 258 -26.53 -12.63 14.26
CA ASP A 258 -25.07 -12.76 14.19
C ASP A 258 -24.61 -14.13 13.68
N SER A 259 -25.22 -15.22 14.17
CA SER A 259 -24.92 -16.59 13.75
C SER A 259 -25.22 -16.85 12.27
N GLN A 260 -26.33 -16.31 11.76
CA GLN A 260 -26.68 -16.40 10.34
C GLN A 260 -25.69 -15.60 9.48
N VAL A 261 -25.31 -14.40 9.91
CA VAL A 261 -24.28 -13.60 9.23
C VAL A 261 -22.95 -14.36 9.21
N LEU A 262 -22.51 -14.95 10.32
CA LEU A 262 -21.25 -15.70 10.37
C LEU A 262 -21.28 -16.97 9.50
N ASN A 263 -22.43 -17.65 9.41
CA ASN A 263 -22.61 -18.80 8.51
C ASN A 263 -22.47 -18.38 7.04
N ILE A 264 -23.14 -17.29 6.63
CA ILE A 264 -22.97 -16.68 5.30
C ILE A 264 -21.49 -16.38 5.03
N GLY A 265 -20.78 -15.83 6.01
CA GLY A 265 -19.35 -15.57 5.92
C GLY A 265 -18.52 -16.81 5.66
N ASN A 266 -18.83 -17.92 6.33
CA ASN A 266 -18.15 -19.20 6.09
C ASN A 266 -18.41 -19.70 4.67
N GLN A 267 -19.64 -19.60 4.15
CA GLN A 267 -19.93 -19.99 2.76
C GLN A 267 -19.15 -19.14 1.75
N VAL A 268 -19.07 -17.82 1.98
CA VAL A 268 -18.27 -16.91 1.15
C VAL A 268 -16.78 -17.27 1.22
N LEU A 269 -16.23 -17.49 2.42
CA LEU A 269 -14.82 -17.89 2.57
C LEU A 269 -14.50 -19.22 1.89
N ASN A 270 -15.41 -20.20 1.96
CA ASN A 270 -15.27 -21.48 1.25
C ASN A 270 -15.24 -21.25 -0.28
N TYR A 271 -16.08 -20.36 -0.81
CA TYR A 271 -16.04 -20.00 -2.22
C TYR A 271 -14.67 -19.39 -2.62
N TYR A 272 -14.13 -18.46 -1.82
CA TYR A 272 -12.80 -17.89 -2.05
C TYR A 272 -11.70 -18.96 -2.04
N GLN A 273 -11.79 -19.96 -1.17
CA GLN A 273 -10.82 -21.06 -1.10
C GLN A 273 -10.84 -21.92 -2.37
N SER A 274 -12.03 -22.19 -2.93
CA SER A 274 -12.15 -23.04 -4.13
C SER A 274 -11.88 -22.30 -5.44
N ASN A 275 -12.05 -20.98 -5.48
CA ASN A 275 -12.06 -20.22 -6.75
C ASN A 275 -11.03 -19.10 -6.85
N SER A 276 -10.36 -18.72 -5.75
CA SER A 276 -9.44 -17.58 -5.70
C SER A 276 -10.04 -16.26 -6.24
N LYS A 277 -11.36 -16.12 -6.16
CA LYS A 277 -12.16 -15.00 -6.68
C LYS A 277 -13.34 -14.73 -5.76
N ALA A 278 -13.82 -13.49 -5.71
CA ALA A 278 -15.07 -13.14 -5.04
C ALA A 278 -16.31 -13.78 -5.73
N PRO A 279 -17.32 -14.24 -4.97
CA PRO A 279 -18.57 -14.70 -5.55
C PRO A 279 -19.38 -13.51 -6.11
N GLU A 280 -20.02 -13.68 -7.27
CA GLU A 280 -20.99 -12.68 -7.78
C GLU A 280 -22.25 -12.62 -6.89
N TYR A 281 -22.59 -13.75 -6.28
CA TYR A 281 -23.61 -13.93 -5.25
C TYR A 281 -23.42 -15.28 -4.53
N ILE A 282 -24.10 -15.46 -3.39
CA ILE A 282 -24.37 -16.79 -2.80
C ILE A 282 -25.87 -17.08 -2.79
N THR A 283 -26.26 -18.35 -2.79
CA THR A 283 -27.68 -18.76 -2.71
C THR A 283 -28.12 -18.92 -1.27
N THR A 284 -29.23 -18.28 -0.90
CA THR A 284 -29.86 -18.41 0.42
C THR A 284 -31.34 -18.75 0.27
N SER A 285 -32.02 -19.10 1.36
CA SER A 285 -33.48 -19.28 1.38
C SER A 285 -34.28 -17.99 1.11
N TRP A 286 -33.64 -16.81 1.21
CA TRP A 286 -34.27 -15.50 0.98
C TRP A 286 -33.96 -14.89 -0.40
N GLY A 287 -33.16 -15.58 -1.23
CA GLY A 287 -32.76 -15.13 -2.55
C GLY A 287 -31.25 -15.25 -2.80
N LYS A 288 -30.82 -14.76 -3.97
CA LYS A 288 -29.40 -14.60 -4.31
C LYS A 288 -28.86 -13.39 -3.57
N PHE A 289 -27.93 -13.61 -2.65
CA PHE A 289 -27.28 -12.55 -1.90
C PHE A 289 -26.10 -12.01 -2.70
N GLY A 290 -26.29 -10.84 -3.31
CA GLY A 290 -25.33 -10.26 -4.24
C GLY A 290 -24.07 -9.74 -3.55
N TYR A 291 -22.96 -9.77 -4.27
CA TYR A 291 -21.63 -9.39 -3.78
C TYR A 291 -21.60 -8.07 -3.00
N TYR A 292 -22.10 -6.96 -3.57
CA TYR A 292 -22.01 -5.66 -2.90
C TYR A 292 -22.92 -5.59 -1.67
N ASN A 293 -24.03 -6.32 -1.67
CA ASN A 293 -24.92 -6.42 -0.51
C ASN A 293 -24.27 -7.23 0.63
N ILE A 294 -23.50 -8.28 0.30
CA ILE A 294 -22.66 -9.00 1.27
C ILE A 294 -21.62 -8.03 1.85
N VAL A 295 -20.90 -7.28 1.01
CA VAL A 295 -19.94 -6.26 1.48
C VAL A 295 -20.63 -5.28 2.42
N TYR A 296 -21.76 -4.68 2.01
CA TYR A 296 -22.51 -3.72 2.83
C TYR A 296 -22.99 -4.32 4.16
N THR A 297 -23.31 -5.60 4.18
CA THR A 297 -23.70 -6.30 5.39
C THR A 297 -22.55 -6.40 6.38
N TYR A 298 -21.36 -6.78 5.90
CA TYR A 298 -20.18 -6.84 6.75
C TYR A 298 -19.67 -5.46 7.17
N THR A 299 -19.81 -4.44 6.33
CA THR A 299 -19.45 -3.08 6.75
C THR A 299 -20.35 -2.60 7.89
N LYS A 300 -21.66 -2.83 7.82
CA LYS A 300 -22.61 -2.55 8.93
C LYS A 300 -22.24 -3.29 10.21
N MET A 301 -21.94 -4.58 10.10
CA MET A 301 -21.60 -5.41 11.27
C MET A 301 -20.31 -4.93 11.97
N ILE A 302 -19.27 -4.64 11.19
CA ILE A 302 -17.97 -4.22 11.71
C ILE A 302 -17.98 -2.76 12.17
N ASP A 303 -18.71 -1.87 11.50
CA ASP A 303 -18.82 -0.46 11.92
C ASP A 303 -19.38 -0.36 13.35
N VAL A 304 -20.46 -1.08 13.64
CA VAL A 304 -21.13 -0.99 14.95
C VAL A 304 -20.62 -2.01 15.97
N SER A 305 -19.60 -2.81 15.63
CA SER A 305 -18.93 -3.67 16.60
C SER A 305 -18.01 -2.89 17.55
N THR A 306 -17.68 -3.51 18.68
CA THR A 306 -16.50 -3.16 19.49
C THR A 306 -15.49 -4.30 19.41
N SER A 307 -14.30 -4.12 19.99
CA SER A 307 -13.31 -5.20 20.08
C SER A 307 -13.82 -6.41 20.89
N LYS A 308 -14.92 -6.27 21.64
CA LYS A 308 -15.48 -7.32 22.51
C LYS A 308 -16.91 -7.71 22.16
N TYR A 309 -17.54 -7.04 21.20
CA TYR A 309 -18.96 -7.22 20.91
C TYR A 309 -19.21 -7.14 19.41
N LEU A 310 -19.82 -8.19 18.86
CA LEU A 310 -20.41 -8.18 17.53
C LEU A 310 -21.93 -7.93 17.68
N PRO A 311 -22.55 -7.08 16.84
CA PRO A 311 -23.99 -6.86 16.88
C PRO A 311 -24.77 -8.17 16.73
N SER A 312 -25.80 -8.37 17.56
CA SER A 312 -26.59 -9.62 17.57
C SER A 312 -27.48 -9.78 16.33
N SER A 313 -27.68 -8.73 15.54
CA SER A 313 -28.44 -8.79 14.30
C SER A 313 -28.06 -7.72 13.28
N CYS A 314 -28.43 -7.96 12.02
CA CYS A 314 -28.27 -7.01 10.91
C CYS A 314 -29.47 -7.08 9.96
N LYS A 315 -30.13 -5.95 9.73
CA LYS A 315 -31.17 -5.83 8.69
C LYS A 315 -30.52 -5.77 7.31
N ILE A 316 -30.90 -6.69 6.44
CA ILE A 316 -30.49 -6.78 5.04
C ILE A 316 -31.62 -6.26 4.16
N TYR A 317 -31.25 -5.70 3.02
CA TYR A 317 -32.17 -5.11 2.05
C TYR A 317 -31.98 -5.79 0.70
N ASN A 318 -32.91 -5.57 -0.23
CA ASN A 318 -32.65 -5.82 -1.64
C ASN A 318 -31.68 -4.75 -2.16
N TRP A 319 -30.55 -5.16 -2.75
CA TRP A 319 -29.54 -4.21 -3.22
C TRP A 319 -30.09 -3.21 -4.23
N ASN A 320 -30.88 -3.67 -5.20
CA ASN A 320 -31.45 -2.84 -6.26
C ASN A 320 -32.53 -1.89 -5.73
N THR A 321 -33.12 -2.17 -4.57
CA THR A 321 -34.02 -1.22 -3.90
C THR A 321 -33.24 -0.11 -3.20
N ILE A 322 -32.17 -0.44 -2.49
CA ILE A 322 -31.36 0.55 -1.76
C ILE A 322 -30.33 1.26 -2.64
N HIS A 323 -30.04 0.74 -3.83
CA HIS A 323 -29.20 1.32 -4.89
C HIS A 323 -29.86 1.11 -6.27
N PRO A 324 -30.98 1.81 -6.55
CA PRO A 324 -31.70 1.63 -7.81
C PRO A 324 -30.95 2.25 -8.99
N THR A 325 -30.98 1.59 -10.14
CA THR A 325 -30.43 2.12 -11.40
C THR A 325 -31.11 3.42 -11.81
N ASN A 326 -32.42 3.54 -11.56
CA ASN A 326 -33.16 4.79 -11.73
C ASN A 326 -33.34 5.49 -10.38
N VAL A 327 -32.49 6.48 -10.10
CA VAL A 327 -32.53 7.24 -8.83
C VAL A 327 -33.88 7.92 -8.56
N LYS A 328 -34.67 8.20 -9.61
CA LYS A 328 -35.99 8.83 -9.50
C LYS A 328 -37.04 7.94 -8.84
N SER A 329 -36.78 6.63 -8.70
CA SER A 329 -37.67 5.74 -7.95
C SER A 329 -37.64 5.98 -6.45
N ARG A 330 -36.68 6.77 -5.94
CA ARG A 330 -36.62 7.15 -4.53
C ARG A 330 -37.62 8.28 -4.26
N LEU A 331 -38.39 8.14 -3.18
CA LEU A 331 -39.20 9.23 -2.65
C LEU A 331 -38.27 10.34 -2.13
N VAL A 332 -38.46 11.58 -2.57
CA VAL A 332 -37.82 12.74 -1.96
C VAL A 332 -38.73 13.29 -0.88
N VAL A 333 -38.18 13.52 0.30
CA VAL A 333 -38.84 14.20 1.39
C VAL A 333 -38.10 15.50 1.71
N ILE A 334 -38.84 16.60 1.82
CA ILE A 334 -38.27 17.90 2.15
C ILE A 334 -38.77 18.32 3.53
N SER A 335 -37.84 18.69 4.39
CA SER A 335 -38.09 19.40 5.63
C SER A 335 -37.43 20.78 5.60
N THR A 336 -38.01 21.73 6.33
CA THR A 336 -37.41 23.05 6.53
C THR A 336 -37.61 23.50 7.97
N ASP A 337 -36.61 24.21 8.47
CA ASP A 337 -36.73 25.01 9.69
C ASP A 337 -37.74 26.16 9.50
N ASN A 338 -38.01 26.88 10.59
CA ASN A 338 -38.71 28.16 10.57
C ASN A 338 -37.70 29.30 10.37
N ILE A 339 -37.16 29.39 9.15
CA ILE A 339 -36.08 30.32 8.75
C ILE A 339 -36.58 31.76 8.76
N PHE A 340 -37.77 31.99 8.21
CA PHE A 340 -38.41 33.29 8.18
C PHE A 340 -39.79 33.24 8.84
N THR A 341 -40.77 32.76 8.08
CA THR A 341 -42.13 32.51 8.56
C THR A 341 -42.62 31.24 7.91
N THR A 342 -43.52 30.52 8.59
CA THR A 342 -44.10 29.28 8.06
C THR A 342 -44.60 29.41 6.62
N SER A 343 -45.21 30.54 6.25
CA SER A 343 -45.70 30.79 4.89
C SER A 343 -44.57 31.00 3.88
N LYS A 344 -43.53 31.78 4.23
CA LYS A 344 -42.38 32.02 3.35
C LYS A 344 -41.57 30.74 3.13
N ASP A 345 -41.35 29.98 4.20
CA ASP A 345 -40.56 28.75 4.14
C ASP A 345 -41.29 27.66 3.37
N LYS A 346 -42.62 27.55 3.55
CA LYS A 346 -43.49 26.70 2.69
C LYS A 346 -43.38 27.09 1.22
N ALA A 347 -43.41 28.37 0.88
CA ALA A 347 -43.28 28.83 -0.50
C ALA A 347 -41.90 28.47 -1.09
N PHE A 348 -40.84 28.61 -0.30
CA PHE A 348 -39.47 28.25 -0.69
C PHE A 348 -39.34 26.75 -0.98
N VAL A 349 -39.73 25.87 -0.06
CA VAL A 349 -39.64 24.42 -0.29
C VAL A 349 -40.60 23.91 -1.36
N ASN A 350 -41.75 24.57 -1.57
CA ASN A 350 -42.62 24.27 -2.71
C ASN A 350 -41.96 24.60 -4.05
N SER A 351 -41.14 25.65 -4.10
CA SER A 351 -40.37 25.99 -5.30
C SER A 351 -39.33 24.91 -5.62
N ILE A 352 -38.62 24.39 -4.60
CA ILE A 352 -37.72 23.24 -4.74
C ILE A 352 -38.49 22.00 -5.22
N LYS A 353 -39.62 21.69 -4.57
CA LYS A 353 -40.51 20.57 -4.90
C LYS A 353 -40.92 20.60 -6.37
N LYS A 354 -41.40 21.74 -6.88
CA LYS A 354 -41.85 21.90 -8.27
C LYS A 354 -40.75 21.54 -9.27
N ILE A 355 -39.51 21.95 -9.00
CA ILE A 355 -38.38 21.64 -9.89
C ILE A 355 -38.05 20.15 -9.84
N LEU A 356 -37.99 19.54 -8.64
CA LEU A 356 -37.74 18.10 -8.51
C LEU A 356 -38.82 17.25 -9.19
N GLU A 357 -40.10 17.63 -9.06
CA GLU A 357 -41.21 16.98 -9.76
C GLU A 357 -41.12 17.13 -11.27
N SER A 358 -40.75 18.32 -11.77
CA SER A 358 -40.49 18.51 -13.21
C SER A 358 -39.36 17.64 -13.75
N LYS A 359 -38.41 17.25 -12.87
CA LYS A 359 -37.31 16.32 -13.20
C LYS A 359 -37.71 14.84 -13.00
N GLY A 360 -38.95 14.57 -12.58
CA GLY A 360 -39.54 13.24 -12.49
C GLY A 360 -39.42 12.54 -11.13
N PHE A 361 -39.12 13.27 -10.06
CA PHE A 361 -39.13 12.73 -8.70
C PHE A 361 -40.52 12.84 -8.07
N THR A 362 -40.89 11.84 -7.25
CA THR A 362 -42.02 11.98 -6.31
C THR A 362 -41.53 12.71 -5.07
N VAL A 363 -42.21 13.79 -4.66
CA VAL A 363 -41.78 14.65 -3.55
C VAL A 363 -42.88 14.80 -2.49
N LYS A 364 -42.55 14.57 -1.21
CA LYS A 364 -43.43 14.83 -0.06
C LYS A 364 -42.82 15.93 0.82
N LEU A 365 -43.63 16.90 1.24
CA LEU A 365 -43.23 17.84 2.30
C LEU A 365 -43.56 17.22 3.66
N LEU A 366 -42.58 17.11 4.55
CA LEU A 366 -42.77 16.50 5.87
C LEU A 366 -43.24 17.50 6.93
N GLY A 367 -42.79 18.75 6.84
CA GLY A 367 -43.19 19.79 7.79
C GLY A 367 -42.33 21.03 7.71
N VAL A 368 -42.81 22.11 8.34
CA VAL A 368 -42.10 23.37 8.55
C VAL A 368 -42.06 23.62 10.04
N GLY A 369 -40.87 23.75 10.61
CA GLY A 369 -40.70 23.97 12.05
C GLY A 369 -39.32 23.59 12.56
N PRO A 370 -39.02 23.87 13.84
CA PRO A 370 -37.75 23.48 14.44
C PRO A 370 -37.59 21.95 14.43
N ASN A 371 -36.34 21.48 14.46
CA ASN A 371 -36.00 20.07 14.73
C ASN A 371 -36.46 19.09 13.64
N THR A 372 -36.79 19.59 12.45
CA THR A 372 -37.36 18.78 11.36
C THR A 372 -36.32 17.91 10.64
N HIS A 373 -35.02 18.09 10.92
CA HIS A 373 -33.95 17.19 10.45
C HIS A 373 -34.15 15.75 10.94
N ASN A 374 -34.80 15.57 12.09
CA ASN A 374 -35.10 14.28 12.69
C ASN A 374 -36.48 13.73 12.29
N ALA A 375 -37.40 14.57 11.82
CA ALA A 375 -38.79 14.18 11.51
C ALA A 375 -38.85 13.04 10.47
N ALA A 376 -38.09 13.17 9.38
CA ALA A 376 -38.00 12.17 8.33
C ALA A 376 -37.31 10.87 8.79
N ILE A 377 -36.42 10.96 9.78
CA ILE A 377 -35.60 9.84 10.23
C ILE A 377 -36.42 8.91 11.13
N TRP A 378 -37.19 9.50 12.04
CA TRP A 378 -38.05 8.77 12.96
C TRP A 378 -39.37 8.32 12.35
N GLU A 379 -39.75 8.85 11.18
CA GLU A 379 -40.96 8.42 10.50
C GLU A 379 -40.78 7.03 9.87
N LYS A 380 -41.28 6.02 10.58
CA LYS A 380 -41.21 4.61 10.18
C LYS A 380 -42.01 4.27 8.92
N SER A 381 -42.94 5.15 8.52
CA SER A 381 -43.76 4.97 7.31
C SER A 381 -42.97 5.23 6.02
N LEU A 382 -41.84 5.96 6.11
CA LEU A 382 -41.04 6.32 4.94
C LEU A 382 -40.18 5.14 4.48
N PRO A 383 -39.98 4.97 3.15
CA PRO A 383 -39.09 3.95 2.62
C PRO A 383 -37.67 4.03 3.20
N ASP A 384 -37.03 2.86 3.38
CA ASP A 384 -35.64 2.76 3.85
C ASP A 384 -34.63 3.41 2.89
N ASN A 385 -35.02 3.70 1.64
CA ASN A 385 -34.18 4.25 0.58
C ASN A 385 -34.57 5.69 0.17
N ALA A 386 -35.41 6.37 0.95
CA ALA A 386 -35.84 7.74 0.66
C ALA A 386 -34.66 8.73 0.61
N ILE A 387 -34.84 9.85 -0.09
CA ILE A 387 -33.94 11.00 -0.11
C ILE A 387 -34.54 12.06 0.80
N GLN A 388 -33.77 12.53 1.77
CA GLN A 388 -34.14 13.63 2.64
C GLN A 388 -33.32 14.86 2.29
N LEU A 389 -34.01 15.93 1.90
CA LEU A 389 -33.47 17.29 1.85
C LEU A 389 -33.91 18.04 3.11
N SER A 390 -32.96 18.38 3.96
CA SER A 390 -33.20 19.20 5.15
C SER A 390 -32.70 20.62 4.89
N VAL A 391 -33.61 21.59 4.89
CA VAL A 391 -33.29 23.01 4.70
C VAL A 391 -33.19 23.70 6.05
N PHE A 392 -32.02 24.27 6.35
CA PHE A 392 -31.71 24.86 7.64
C PHE A 392 -31.56 26.37 7.56
N GLY A 393 -32.09 27.05 8.58
CA GLY A 393 -31.91 28.49 8.77
C GLY A 393 -30.58 28.84 9.43
N GLY A 394 -30.03 27.95 10.24
CA GLY A 394 -28.75 28.11 10.92
C GLY A 394 -27.89 26.85 10.79
N ALA A 395 -26.57 27.03 10.74
CA ALA A 395 -25.64 25.92 10.90
C ALA A 395 -25.44 25.68 12.40
N ASP A 396 -25.92 24.53 12.90
CA ASP A 396 -25.77 24.13 14.30
C ASP A 396 -24.82 22.94 14.43
N ALA A 397 -23.77 23.11 15.26
CA ALA A 397 -22.85 22.04 15.59
C ALA A 397 -23.56 20.86 16.27
N GLY A 398 -24.63 21.10 17.04
CA GLY A 398 -25.43 20.06 17.69
C GLY A 398 -26.17 19.18 16.70
N VAL A 399 -26.80 19.78 15.68
CA VAL A 399 -27.40 19.04 14.56
C VAL A 399 -26.35 18.22 13.81
N ILE A 400 -25.20 18.80 13.47
CA ILE A 400 -24.12 18.07 12.77
C ILE A 400 -23.59 16.92 13.65
N TYR A 401 -23.50 17.13 14.96
CA TYR A 401 -23.10 16.08 15.90
C TYR A 401 -24.13 14.94 15.93
N ASP A 402 -25.41 15.26 16.10
CA ASP A 402 -26.51 14.28 16.21
C ASP A 402 -26.57 13.37 14.99
N VAL A 403 -26.59 13.96 13.78
CA VAL A 403 -26.72 13.21 12.52
C VAL A 403 -25.49 12.34 12.22
N CYS A 404 -24.32 12.71 12.76
CA CYS A 404 -23.09 11.93 12.64
C CYS A 404 -22.95 10.85 13.72
N THR A 405 -23.84 10.81 14.73
CA THR A 405 -23.83 9.74 15.71
C THR A 405 -24.18 8.39 15.07
N ARG A 406 -23.58 7.32 15.59
CA ARG A 406 -23.92 5.96 15.14
C ARG A 406 -25.34 5.55 15.47
N SER A 407 -25.96 6.15 16.49
CA SER A 407 -27.37 5.92 16.79
C SER A 407 -28.25 6.43 15.66
N PHE A 408 -28.05 7.68 15.26
CA PHE A 408 -28.78 8.29 14.14
C PHE A 408 -28.54 7.53 12.82
N MET A 409 -27.28 7.22 12.49
CA MET A 409 -26.96 6.49 11.26
C MET A 409 -27.60 5.09 11.18
N ARG A 410 -27.93 4.47 12.32
CA ARG A 410 -28.70 3.22 12.33
C ARG A 410 -30.20 3.49 12.16
N ALA A 411 -30.71 4.54 12.77
CA ALA A 411 -32.12 4.92 12.69
C ALA A 411 -32.55 5.31 11.27
N LYS A 412 -31.69 6.04 10.53
CA LYS A 412 -31.98 6.47 9.16
C LYS A 412 -32.06 5.34 8.12
N ALA A 413 -31.74 4.10 8.50
CA ALA A 413 -31.61 2.97 7.58
C ALA A 413 -30.66 3.31 6.41
N ASN A 414 -31.11 3.22 5.14
CA ASN A 414 -30.32 3.55 3.95
C ASN A 414 -30.84 4.85 3.28
N ARG A 415 -31.46 5.74 4.05
CA ARG A 415 -31.94 7.03 3.54
C ARG A 415 -30.76 7.93 3.25
N LEU A 416 -30.80 8.59 2.09
CA LEU A 416 -29.83 9.62 1.71
C LEU A 416 -30.23 10.90 2.41
N VAL A 417 -29.31 11.53 3.13
CA VAL A 417 -29.57 12.81 3.81
C VAL A 417 -28.66 13.86 3.22
N PHE A 418 -29.24 14.98 2.81
CA PHE A 418 -28.55 16.12 2.20
C PHE A 418 -29.00 17.42 2.87
N PHE A 419 -28.04 18.30 3.15
CA PHE A 419 -28.24 19.52 3.92
C PHE A 419 -28.22 20.73 2.99
N ALA A 420 -29.18 21.64 3.15
CA ALA A 420 -29.14 22.94 2.51
C ALA A 420 -29.15 24.04 3.57
N TYR A 421 -28.02 24.72 3.75
CA TYR A 421 -27.92 25.87 4.65
C TYR A 421 -28.30 27.14 3.90
N HIS A 422 -29.39 27.79 4.32
CA HIS A 422 -29.92 28.96 3.66
C HIS A 422 -29.02 30.18 3.88
N SER A 423 -28.39 30.70 2.83
CA SER A 423 -27.30 31.69 2.95
C SER A 423 -27.71 33.07 3.49
N ALA A 424 -29.01 33.37 3.56
CA ALA A 424 -29.48 34.61 4.16
C ALA A 424 -29.37 34.64 5.71
N THR A 425 -29.29 33.46 6.34
CA THR A 425 -29.38 33.33 7.80
C THR A 425 -28.33 32.39 8.38
N ALA A 426 -27.89 31.39 7.63
CA ALA A 426 -26.90 30.42 8.10
C ALA A 426 -25.47 30.94 7.98
N LYS A 427 -24.61 30.48 8.90
CA LYS A 427 -23.15 30.59 8.79
C LYS A 427 -22.65 29.57 7.77
N ASP A 428 -21.78 29.97 6.85
CA ASP A 428 -21.11 29.03 5.94
C ASP A 428 -20.10 28.18 6.74
N ILE A 429 -20.25 26.87 6.67
CA ILE A 429 -19.38 25.91 7.36
C ILE A 429 -18.18 25.48 6.51
N THR A 430 -18.12 25.89 5.24
CA THR A 430 -17.09 25.47 4.29
C THR A 430 -15.71 26.00 4.69
N GLY A 431 -14.76 25.10 4.94
CA GLY A 431 -13.41 25.48 5.38
C GLY A 431 -13.36 26.14 6.75
N LEU A 432 -14.44 26.07 7.53
CA LEU A 432 -14.51 26.67 8.86
C LEU A 432 -13.68 25.84 9.84
N ASP A 433 -12.83 26.47 10.65
CA ASP A 433 -12.03 25.73 11.64
C ASP A 433 -12.87 25.23 12.82
N TRP A 434 -13.85 26.02 13.25
CA TRP A 434 -14.68 25.71 14.41
C TRP A 434 -16.11 26.26 14.25
N LEU A 435 -17.09 25.41 14.54
CA LEU A 435 -18.49 25.79 14.70
C LEU A 435 -18.91 25.58 16.14
N GLU A 436 -19.35 26.67 16.78
CA GLU A 436 -19.77 26.68 18.17
C GLU A 436 -21.10 25.92 18.37
N ARG A 437 -21.30 25.37 19.57
CA ARG A 437 -22.59 24.83 19.99
C ARG A 437 -23.65 25.94 19.97
N ALA A 438 -24.79 25.70 19.32
CA ALA A 438 -25.89 26.65 19.34
C ALA A 438 -26.46 26.83 20.76
N HIS A 439 -26.99 28.02 21.03
CA HIS A 439 -27.59 28.35 22.33
C HIS A 439 -28.80 27.49 22.67
N ASP A 440 -29.51 27.02 21.64
CA ASP A 440 -30.72 26.21 21.71
C ASP A 440 -30.48 24.71 21.41
N ASP A 441 -29.22 24.26 21.33
CA ASP A 441 -28.90 22.84 21.17
C ASP A 441 -29.45 22.02 22.36
N ASN A 442 -30.34 21.09 22.06
CA ASN A 442 -30.93 20.14 23.02
C ASN A 442 -30.65 18.67 22.65
N TYR A 443 -29.72 18.43 21.72
CA TYR A 443 -29.36 17.11 21.20
C TYR A 443 -28.03 16.62 21.76
N SER A 444 -27.09 17.54 21.96
CA SER A 444 -25.75 17.19 22.41
C SER A 444 -25.62 17.27 23.93
N PRO A 445 -24.74 16.46 24.55
CA PRO A 445 -24.42 16.56 25.97
C PRO A 445 -23.99 17.98 26.37
N SER A 446 -24.24 18.40 27.62
CA SER A 446 -23.88 19.74 28.12
C SER A 446 -22.37 20.05 28.07
N SER A 447 -21.54 19.01 28.00
CA SER A 447 -20.10 19.12 27.82
C SER A 447 -19.68 19.45 26.37
N PHE A 448 -20.56 19.26 25.40
CA PHE A 448 -20.31 19.59 24.00
C PHE A 448 -20.16 21.10 23.83
N LYS A 449 -19.15 21.53 23.06
CA LYS A 449 -18.84 22.96 22.87
C LYS A 449 -18.91 23.40 21.41
N GLY A 450 -18.94 22.45 20.48
CA GLY A 450 -18.85 22.72 19.05
C GLY A 450 -18.11 21.60 18.31
N ILE A 451 -17.89 21.80 17.01
CA ILE A 451 -17.20 20.87 16.11
C ILE A 451 -16.05 21.58 15.41
N ALA A 452 -14.90 20.92 15.38
CA ALA A 452 -13.79 21.32 14.53
C ALA A 452 -14.01 20.84 13.09
N HIS A 453 -13.72 21.69 12.10
CA HIS A 453 -13.85 21.40 10.68
C HIS A 453 -15.21 20.76 10.31
N PRO A 454 -16.35 21.42 10.64
CA PRO A 454 -17.71 20.86 10.52
C PRO A 454 -18.06 20.33 9.13
N ASP A 455 -17.56 20.96 8.07
CA ASP A 455 -17.78 20.51 6.70
C ASP A 455 -17.12 19.15 6.42
N THR A 456 -15.84 19.00 6.77
CA THR A 456 -15.11 17.73 6.59
C THR A 456 -15.61 16.66 7.56
N TYR A 457 -16.02 17.05 8.78
CA TYR A 457 -16.63 16.15 9.74
C TYR A 457 -17.93 15.57 9.17
N LEU A 458 -18.85 16.40 8.68
CA LEU A 458 -20.10 15.98 8.05
C LEU A 458 -19.85 15.06 6.85
N LYS A 459 -18.93 15.45 5.95
CA LYS A 459 -18.55 14.67 4.76
C LYS A 459 -17.91 13.32 5.10
N SER A 460 -17.09 13.26 6.15
CA SER A 460 -16.46 12.00 6.59
C SER A 460 -17.49 10.97 7.11
N HIS A 461 -18.70 11.42 7.47
CA HIS A 461 -19.82 10.58 7.91
C HIS A 461 -20.80 10.21 6.78
N GLY A 462 -20.46 10.53 5.53
CA GLY A 462 -21.25 10.14 4.35
C GLY A 462 -22.40 11.09 4.02
N TYR A 463 -22.37 12.31 4.55
CA TYR A 463 -23.35 13.36 4.22
C TYR A 463 -22.72 14.42 3.32
N ASP A 464 -23.55 15.17 2.62
CA ASP A 464 -23.11 16.33 1.83
C ASP A 464 -24.08 17.49 2.02
N TYR A 465 -23.65 18.68 1.62
CA TYR A 465 -24.41 19.90 1.83
C TYR A 465 -24.18 20.95 0.76
N VAL A 466 -25.03 21.98 0.77
CA VAL A 466 -24.88 23.20 -0.01
C VAL A 466 -25.16 24.42 0.85
N TYR A 467 -24.42 25.52 0.65
CA TYR A 467 -24.65 26.81 1.27
C TYR A 467 -25.16 27.80 0.23
N THR A 468 -26.47 28.04 0.18
CA THR A 468 -27.10 28.94 -0.80
C THR A 468 -28.58 29.17 -0.49
N SER A 469 -29.14 30.28 -0.96
CA SER A 469 -30.59 30.53 -1.04
C SER A 469 -31.15 30.31 -2.45
N ASN A 470 -30.31 29.95 -3.43
CA ASN A 470 -30.75 29.72 -4.80
C ASN A 470 -31.38 28.32 -4.96
N VAL A 471 -32.67 28.29 -5.30
CA VAL A 471 -33.45 27.05 -5.45
C VAL A 471 -32.85 26.10 -6.50
N ASN A 472 -32.39 26.61 -7.65
CA ASN A 472 -31.79 25.76 -8.69
C ASN A 472 -30.48 25.13 -8.21
N THR A 473 -29.62 25.92 -7.56
CA THR A 473 -28.36 25.43 -7.01
C THR A 473 -28.57 24.35 -5.95
N ILE A 474 -29.59 24.49 -5.09
CA ILE A 474 -29.95 23.43 -4.11
C ILE A 474 -30.35 22.14 -4.81
N VAL A 475 -31.23 22.25 -5.81
CA VAL A 475 -31.71 21.08 -6.56
C VAL A 475 -30.55 20.40 -7.29
N ASP A 476 -29.71 21.16 -7.98
CA ASP A 476 -28.60 20.59 -8.75
C ASP A 476 -27.55 19.93 -7.83
N ALA A 477 -27.27 20.53 -6.67
CA ALA A 477 -26.37 19.94 -5.67
C ALA A 477 -26.95 18.64 -5.07
N LEU A 478 -28.24 18.63 -4.72
CA LEU A 478 -28.93 17.42 -4.27
C LEU A 478 -28.89 16.32 -5.33
N LEU A 479 -29.18 16.66 -6.58
CA LEU A 479 -29.19 15.70 -7.68
C LEU A 479 -27.80 15.11 -7.96
N LYS A 480 -26.75 15.94 -7.84
CA LYS A 480 -25.37 15.48 -7.90
C LYS A 480 -25.07 14.47 -6.78
N TYR A 481 -25.45 14.78 -5.54
CA TYR A 481 -25.24 13.90 -4.40
C TYR A 481 -25.98 12.55 -4.54
N VAL A 482 -27.24 12.55 -4.95
CA VAL A 482 -28.03 11.31 -5.06
C VAL A 482 -27.65 10.44 -6.26
N SER A 483 -26.98 11.00 -7.27
CA SER A 483 -26.58 10.26 -8.47
C SER A 483 -25.32 9.40 -8.26
N GLY A 484 -24.62 9.59 -7.14
CA GLY A 484 -23.38 8.88 -6.81
C GLY A 484 -22.15 9.61 -7.33
#